data_AF-A0A225V716-F1
#
_entry.id   AF-A0A225V716-F1
#
_cell.length_a   1.000
_cell.length_b   1.000
_cell.length_c   1.000
_cell.angle_alpha   90.00
_cell.angle_beta   90.00
_cell.angle_gamma   90.00
#
_symmetry.space_group_name_H-M   'P 1'
#
loop_
_entity.id
_entity.type
_entity.pdbx_description
1 polymer ?
#
loop_
_entity_poly.entity_id
_entity_poly.type
_entity_poly.pdbx_seq_one_letter_code
_entity_poly.pdbx_strand_id
1 'polypeptide(L)'
;MDGDQRIYMRQPPGYYVPGKEGFVCELQKSIYGLKQAPRIWYGVLHQFLTKMGFVRCNKEFCIYVQKVGDEWVIIVDLGDIHYILKMEVRRNRVEKTTSISQHQYILELLKKYKID
;
A
#
# COMPACT_ATOMS: atom_id res chain seq x y z
N MET A 1 5.08 8.83 -20.90
CA MET A 1 4.35 9.98 -20.32
C MET A 1 4.05 9.70 -18.85
N ASP A 2 4.65 10.53 -17.99
CA ASP A 2 4.41 10.73 -16.56
C ASP A 2 4.53 9.52 -15.60
N GLY A 3 5.71 8.92 -15.54
CA GLY A 3 6.04 7.81 -14.62
C GLY A 3 7.44 7.84 -13.99
N ASP A 4 8.33 8.71 -14.42
CA ASP A 4 9.75 8.76 -14.00
C ASP A 4 10.12 10.13 -13.44
N GLN A 5 9.25 10.72 -12.64
CA GLN A 5 9.61 11.96 -11.96
C GLN A 5 10.57 11.62 -10.82
N ARG A 6 11.84 12.00 -10.97
CA ARG A 6 12.85 11.87 -9.92
C ARG A 6 12.42 12.68 -8.71
N ILE A 7 12.40 12.04 -7.55
CA ILE A 7 12.03 12.70 -6.30
C ILE A 7 13.28 12.90 -5.48
N TYR A 8 13.44 14.13 -5.06
CA TYR A 8 14.51 14.53 -4.17
C TYR A 8 13.93 14.87 -2.80
N MET A 9 14.64 14.50 -1.74
CA MET A 9 14.33 14.88 -0.38
C MET A 9 15.52 15.58 0.27
N ARG A 10 15.26 16.38 1.30
CA ARG A 10 16.33 16.94 2.12
C ARG A 10 17.14 15.81 2.76
N GLN A 11 18.42 16.06 2.96
CA GLN A 11 19.28 15.13 3.69
C GLN A 11 18.68 14.87 5.09
N PRO A 12 18.52 13.59 5.49
CA PRO A 12 18.01 13.27 6.81
C PRO A 12 19.01 13.66 7.90
N PRO A 13 18.54 13.94 9.13
CA PRO A 13 19.42 14.20 10.26
C PRO A 13 20.46 13.09 10.44
N GLY A 14 21.74 13.45 10.55
CA GLY A 14 22.86 12.51 10.70
C GLY A 14 23.54 12.07 9.39
N TYR A 15 23.04 12.50 8.23
CA TYR A 15 23.63 12.18 6.92
C TYR A 15 24.33 13.37 6.24
N TYR A 16 24.52 14.49 6.96
CA TYR A 16 25.20 15.67 6.44
C TYR A 16 26.68 15.38 6.20
N VAL A 17 27.15 15.67 4.99
CA VAL A 17 28.57 15.63 4.65
C VAL A 17 29.12 17.06 4.70
N PRO A 18 30.18 17.35 5.49
CA PRO A 18 30.78 18.68 5.54
C PRO A 18 31.14 19.20 4.14
N GLY A 19 30.73 20.43 3.82
CA GLY A 19 30.91 21.04 2.50
C GLY A 19 29.88 20.62 1.43
N LYS A 20 28.88 19.82 1.79
CA LYS A 20 27.76 19.40 0.90
C LYS A 20 26.40 19.65 1.54
N GLU A 21 26.30 20.69 2.36
CA GLU A 21 25.08 21.03 3.10
C GLU A 21 23.89 21.34 2.18
N GLY A 22 24.15 21.86 0.98
CA GLY A 22 23.12 22.15 -0.04
C GLY A 22 22.66 20.94 -0.85
N PHE A 23 23.20 19.74 -0.62
CA PHE A 23 22.85 18.56 -1.41
C PHE A 23 21.48 18.01 -0.98
N VAL A 24 20.86 17.27 -1.89
CA VAL A 24 19.60 16.57 -1.70
C VAL A 24 19.77 15.09 -2.02
N CYS A 25 18.96 14.24 -1.40
CA CYS A 25 18.96 12.80 -1.67
C CYS A 25 17.96 12.48 -2.77
N GLU A 26 18.38 11.77 -3.80
CA GLU A 26 17.48 11.19 -4.80
C GLU A 26 16.90 9.86 -4.29
N LEU A 27 15.56 9.76 -4.26
CA LEU A 27 14.88 8.54 -3.88
C LEU A 27 15.01 7.48 -4.97
N GLN A 28 15.78 6.44 -4.68
CA GLN A 28 15.94 5.27 -5.55
C GLN A 28 14.73 4.33 -5.53
N LYS A 29 13.91 4.41 -4.47
CA LYS A 29 12.69 3.60 -4.28
C LYS A 29 11.59 4.46 -3.70
N SER A 30 10.34 4.09 -4.00
CA SER A 30 9.18 4.78 -3.42
C SER A 30 9.06 4.46 -1.93
N ILE A 31 8.93 5.51 -1.12
CA ILE A 31 8.55 5.38 0.29
C ILE A 31 7.03 5.54 0.44
N TYR A 32 6.49 5.06 1.56
CA TYR A 32 5.08 5.27 1.91
C TYR A 32 4.76 6.76 2.02
N GLY A 33 3.55 7.15 1.61
CA GLY A 33 3.07 8.53 1.69
C GLY A 33 3.42 9.41 0.48
N LEU A 34 4.25 8.95 -0.46
CA LEU A 34 4.43 9.67 -1.72
C LEU A 34 3.20 9.52 -2.61
N LYS A 35 2.81 10.60 -3.31
CA LYS A 35 1.64 10.62 -4.21
C LYS A 35 1.70 9.55 -5.31
N GLN A 36 2.89 9.27 -5.82
CA GLN A 36 3.12 8.28 -6.88
C GLN A 36 3.46 6.87 -6.34
N ALA A 37 3.56 6.68 -5.02
CA ALA A 37 3.83 5.38 -4.43
C ALA A 37 2.84 4.29 -4.87
N PRO A 38 1.51 4.53 -4.88
CA PRO A 38 0.56 3.52 -5.32
C PRO A 38 0.79 3.06 -6.76
N ARG A 39 1.17 3.97 -7.65
CA ARG A 39 1.42 3.67 -9.06
C ARG A 39 2.71 2.86 -9.25
N ILE A 40 3.78 3.21 -8.53
CA ILE A 40 5.04 2.45 -8.55
C ILE A 40 4.78 1.03 -8.04
N TRP A 41 4.08 0.89 -6.91
CA TRP A 41 3.74 -0.43 -6.35
C TRP A 41 2.87 -1.25 -7.31
N TYR A 42 1.88 -0.63 -7.96
CA TYR A 42 1.09 -1.31 -8.99
C TYR A 42 1.97 -1.80 -10.15
N GLY A 43 2.92 -1.00 -10.62
CA GLY A 43 3.86 -1.40 -11.67
C GLY A 43 4.72 -2.59 -11.28
N VAL A 44 5.24 -2.60 -10.05
CA VAL A 44 6.00 -3.73 -9.50
C VAL A 44 5.15 -4.99 -9.42
N LEU A 45 3.92 -4.88 -8.89
CA LEU A 45 2.98 -6.01 -8.79
C LEU A 45 2.62 -6.55 -10.18
N HIS A 46 2.30 -5.67 -11.13
CA HIS A 46 1.97 -6.04 -12.49
C HIS A 46 3.10 -6.82 -13.16
N GLN A 47 4.33 -6.33 -13.06
CA GLN A 47 5.51 -7.03 -13.60
C GLN A 47 5.73 -8.39 -12.92
N PHE A 48 5.51 -8.48 -11.61
CA PHE A 48 5.64 -9.73 -10.87
C PHE A 48 4.60 -10.76 -11.32
N LEU A 49 3.32 -10.39 -11.36
CA LEU A 49 2.23 -11.29 -11.76
C LEU A 49 2.36 -11.74 -13.21
N THR A 50 2.68 -10.83 -14.13
CA THR A 50 2.87 -11.17 -15.55
C THR A 50 4.06 -12.10 -15.76
N LYS A 51 5.17 -11.92 -15.03
CA LYS A 51 6.30 -12.86 -15.05
C LYS A 51 5.95 -14.26 -14.56
N MET A 52 4.98 -14.38 -13.65
CA MET A 52 4.46 -15.68 -13.19
C MET A 52 3.45 -16.31 -14.17
N GLY A 53 3.10 -15.63 -15.27
CA GLY A 53 2.17 -16.13 -16.28
C GLY A 53 0.71 -15.72 -16.07
N PHE A 54 0.44 -14.78 -15.15
CA PHE A 54 -0.90 -14.19 -15.04
C PHE A 54 -1.15 -13.16 -16.15
N VAL A 55 -2.38 -13.11 -16.63
CA VAL A 55 -2.88 -12.12 -17.57
C VAL A 55 -3.82 -11.16 -16.85
N ARG A 56 -3.60 -9.86 -17.05
CA ARG A 56 -4.46 -8.81 -16.49
C ARG A 56 -5.78 -8.75 -17.26
N CYS A 57 -6.89 -8.62 -16.55
CA CYS A 57 -8.19 -8.35 -17.17
C CYS A 57 -8.22 -6.95 -17.81
N ASN A 58 -8.71 -6.83 -19.04
CA ASN A 58 -8.78 -5.55 -19.75
C ASN A 58 -9.92 -4.63 -19.29
N LYS A 59 -10.95 -5.18 -18.64
CA LYS A 59 -12.08 -4.40 -18.10
C LYS A 59 -11.81 -3.90 -16.70
N GLU A 60 -11.05 -4.65 -15.91
CA GLU A 60 -10.76 -4.34 -14.51
C GLU A 60 -9.28 -4.62 -14.22
N PHE A 61 -8.49 -3.55 -14.04
CA PHE A 61 -7.03 -3.63 -13.98
C PHE A 61 -6.47 -4.14 -12.64
N CYS A 62 -7.34 -4.34 -11.65
CA CYS A 62 -6.99 -5.00 -10.39
C CYS A 62 -7.16 -6.53 -10.43
N ILE A 63 -7.74 -7.11 -11.49
CA ILE A 63 -7.96 -8.55 -11.62
C ILE A 63 -6.90 -9.20 -12.51
N TYR A 64 -6.34 -10.31 -12.04
CA TYR A 64 -5.40 -11.14 -12.79
C TYR A 64 -5.88 -12.58 -12.85
N VAL A 65 -5.73 -13.22 -14.01
CA VAL A 65 -6.18 -14.58 -14.26
C VAL A 65 -5.05 -15.42 -14.85
N GLN A 66 -5.00 -16.70 -14.49
CA GLN A 66 -4.09 -17.68 -15.07
C GLN A 66 -4.80 -19.02 -15.20
N LYS A 67 -4.60 -19.71 -16.32
CA LYS A 67 -5.05 -21.09 -16.49
C LYS A 67 -3.91 -22.04 -16.12
N VAL A 68 -4.16 -22.99 -15.22
CA VAL A 68 -3.18 -23.98 -14.75
C VAL A 68 -3.80 -25.37 -14.95
N GLY A 69 -3.36 -26.09 -15.99
CA GLY A 69 -4.04 -27.30 -16.44
C GLY A 69 -5.44 -26.96 -16.96
N ASP A 70 -6.47 -27.56 -16.39
CA ASP A 70 -7.88 -27.26 -16.70
C ASP A 70 -8.53 -26.26 -15.73
N GLU A 71 -7.83 -25.86 -14.66
CA GLU A 71 -8.33 -24.96 -13.63
C GLU A 71 -7.96 -23.49 -13.91
N TRP A 72 -8.77 -22.57 -13.40
CA TRP A 72 -8.52 -21.14 -13.44
C TRP A 72 -8.15 -20.61 -12.05
N VAL A 73 -7.02 -19.93 -11.97
CA VAL A 73 -6.58 -19.18 -10.79
C VAL A 73 -6.85 -17.69 -11.03
N ILE A 74 -7.56 -17.06 -10.11
CA ILE A 74 -7.92 -15.64 -10.18
C ILE A 74 -7.40 -14.95 -8.94
N ILE A 75 -6.66 -13.86 -9.13
CA ILE A 75 -6.30 -12.94 -8.06
C ILE A 75 -7.33 -11.83 -8.04
N VAL A 76 -8.07 -11.75 -6.93
CA VAL A 76 -9.09 -10.74 -6.66
C VAL A 76 -8.78 -10.01 -5.37
N ASP A 77 -9.43 -8.86 -5.18
CA ASP A 77 -9.46 -8.19 -3.88
C ASP A 77 -10.07 -9.11 -2.82
N LEU A 78 -9.52 -9.09 -1.60
CA LEU A 78 -9.98 -9.92 -0.47
C LEU A 78 -11.33 -9.45 0.10
N GLY A 79 -11.91 -8.40 -0.46
CA GLY A 79 -13.19 -7.84 -0.06
C GLY A 79 -13.03 -6.72 0.96
N ASP A 80 -14.05 -6.54 1.80
CA ASP A 80 -14.10 -5.41 2.70
C ASP A 80 -13.03 -5.51 3.80
N ILE A 81 -12.27 -4.43 3.95
CA ILE A 81 -11.30 -4.29 5.03
C ILE A 81 -12.04 -4.02 6.35
N HIS A 82 -11.85 -4.93 7.31
CA HIS A 82 -12.43 -4.80 8.66
C HIS A 82 -11.43 -4.25 9.68
N TYR A 83 -10.13 -4.50 9.49
CA TYR A 83 -9.09 -4.02 10.39
C TYR A 83 -7.83 -3.58 9.63
N ILE A 84 -7.25 -2.45 10.04
CA ILE A 84 -5.94 -1.99 9.59
C ILE A 84 -5.14 -1.48 10.78
N LEU A 85 -3.95 -2.04 11.03
CA LEU A 85 -3.10 -1.63 12.16
C LEU A 85 -3.83 -1.61 13.52
N LYS A 86 -4.68 -2.62 13.77
CA LYS A 86 -5.59 -2.73 14.93
C LYS A 86 -6.69 -1.67 15.03
N MET A 87 -6.82 -0.82 14.02
CA MET A 87 -7.96 0.07 13.85
C MET A 87 -9.07 -0.69 13.15
N GLU A 88 -10.25 -0.73 13.76
CA GLU A 88 -11.46 -1.26 13.15
C GLU A 88 -11.95 -0.29 12.07
N VAL A 89 -12.19 -0.80 10.87
CA VAL A 89 -12.73 -0.06 9.74
C VAL A 89 -14.17 -0.51 9.53
N ARG A 90 -15.12 0.43 9.57
CA ARG A 90 -16.53 0.17 9.29
C ARG A 90 -16.95 1.00 8.10
N ARG A 91 -17.44 0.35 7.05
CA ARG A 91 -17.91 1.00 5.83
C ARG A 91 -19.43 0.88 5.73
N ASN A 92 -20.12 2.01 5.77
CA ASN A 92 -21.55 2.06 5.46
C ASN A 92 -21.73 2.43 3.99
N ARG A 93 -22.15 1.46 3.17
CA ARG A 93 -22.31 1.65 1.71
C ARG A 93 -23.52 2.50 1.34
N VAL A 94 -24.57 2.51 2.16
CA VAL A 94 -25.79 3.30 1.93
C VAL A 94 -25.49 4.78 2.15
N GLU A 95 -24.88 5.09 3.28
CA GLU A 95 -24.51 6.47 3.65
C GLU A 95 -23.21 6.94 2.99
N LYS A 96 -22.49 6.03 2.31
CA LYS A 96 -21.16 6.27 1.72
C LYS A 96 -20.12 6.77 2.73
N THR A 97 -20.26 6.38 4.00
CA THR A 97 -19.33 6.74 5.07
C THR A 97 -18.35 5.60 5.34
N THR A 98 -17.12 5.95 5.70
CA THR A 98 -16.11 5.00 6.21
C THR A 98 -15.62 5.55 7.53
N SER A 99 -15.89 4.83 8.62
CA SER A 99 -15.41 5.17 9.95
C SER A 99 -14.26 4.24 10.33
N ILE A 100 -13.31 4.80 11.08
CA ILE A 100 -12.14 4.09 11.56
C ILE A 100 -12.07 4.34 13.07
N SER A 101 -11.96 3.27 13.86
CA SER A 101 -11.99 3.31 15.32
C SER A 101 -10.86 2.50 15.94
N GLN A 102 -10.28 3.02 17.02
CA GLN A 102 -9.31 2.29 17.85
C GLN A 102 -9.94 1.69 19.10
N HIS A 103 -11.27 1.70 19.22
CA HIS A 103 -11.97 1.28 20.42
C HIS A 103 -11.53 -0.11 20.90
N GLN A 104 -11.50 -1.10 19.99
CA GLN A 104 -11.09 -2.46 20.33
C GLN A 104 -9.63 -2.54 20.81
N TYR A 105 -8.72 -1.79 20.19
CA TYR A 105 -7.32 -1.73 20.60
C TYR A 105 -7.16 -1.11 22.01
N ILE A 106 -7.93 -0.08 22.32
CA ILE A 106 -7.95 0.53 23.65
C ILE A 106 -8.45 -0.48 24.68
N LEU A 107 -9.55 -1.19 24.39
CA LEU A 107 -10.06 -2.23 25.29
C LEU A 107 -9.03 -3.35 25.53
N GLU A 108 -8.32 -3.77 24.49
CA GLU A 108 -7.23 -4.75 24.61
C GLU A 108 -6.08 -4.24 25.47
N LEU A 109 -5.71 -2.96 25.35
CA LEU A 109 -4.67 -2.34 26.18
C LEU A 109 -5.11 -2.27 27.65
N LEU A 110 -6.31 -1.79 27.92
CA LEU A 110 -6.86 -1.71 29.28
C LEU A 110 -6.88 -3.08 29.94
N LYS A 111 -7.37 -4.10 29.23
CA LYS A 111 -7.36 -5.50 29.69
C LYS A 111 -5.93 -6.01 29.92
N LYS A 112 -5.01 -5.74 29.00
CA LYS A 112 -3.61 -6.20 29.09
C LYS A 112 -2.90 -5.62 30.31
N TYR A 113 -3.16 -4.35 30.64
CA TYR A 113 -2.52 -3.66 31.76
C TYR A 113 -3.35 -3.67 33.04
N LYS A 114 -4.49 -4.37 33.08
CA LYS A 114 -5.41 -4.44 34.23
C LYS A 114 -5.82 -3.05 34.72
N ILE A 115 -6.10 -2.17 33.78
CA ILE A 115 -6.65 -0.84 34.05
C ILE A 115 -8.16 -1.01 33.89
N ASP A 116 -8.85 -1.11 35.03
CA ASP A 116 -10.32 -1.13 35.11
C ASP A 116 -10.92 0.27 34.86
#